data_AF-A0A366HIR7-F1
#
_entry.id   AF-A0A366HIR7-F1
#
_cell.length_a   1.000
_cell.length_b   1.000
_cell.length_c   1.000
_cell.angle_alpha   90.00
_cell.angle_beta   90.00
_cell.angle_gamma   90.00
#
_symmetry.space_group_name_H-M   'P 1'
#
loop_
_entity.id
_entity.type
_entity.pdbx_description
1 polymer ?
#
loop_
_entity_poly.entity_id
_entity_poly.type
_entity_poly.pdbx_seq_one_letter_code
_entity_poly.pdbx_strand_id
1 'polypeptide(L)'
;MMEDNEDLGKENDEDELELDTDLHDDDGDEGEESSDGSPAVERNLGTQPIDAVMEKHGLKNHDVMQMNRGGLTHKIVQKARKGRRIKPNMKVRVTEALNAVLKQKGIEEKYGVGQLFNY
;
A
#
# COMPACT_ATOMS: atom_id res chain seq x y z
N MET A 1 47.02 -48.66 34.23
CA MET A 1 47.76 -48.78 32.96
C MET A 1 47.76 -47.39 32.33
N MET A 2 48.90 -46.72 32.45
CA MET A 2 49.34 -45.73 31.45
C MET A 2 49.91 -46.53 30.28
N GLU A 3 49.59 -46.09 29.07
CA GLU A 3 50.32 -46.26 27.80
C GLU A 3 49.67 -45.19 26.89
N ASP A 4 50.30 -44.01 26.68
CA ASP A 4 51.32 -43.73 25.64
C ASP A 4 50.69 -43.90 24.23
N ASN A 5 50.76 -43.02 23.23
CA ASN A 5 51.56 -41.85 22.82
C ASN A 5 50.85 -41.36 21.51
N GLU A 6 50.74 -40.09 21.10
CA GLU A 6 51.60 -39.32 20.17
C GLU A 6 50.75 -38.09 19.76
N ASP A 7 51.14 -36.86 20.07
CA ASP A 7 51.97 -35.96 19.25
C ASP A 7 51.34 -35.57 17.88
N LEU A 8 51.01 -34.29 17.72
CA LEU A 8 51.63 -33.39 16.74
C LEU A 8 50.71 -32.19 16.43
N GLY A 9 51.34 -31.01 16.43
CA GLY A 9 51.04 -29.99 15.41
C GLY A 9 49.97 -28.97 15.76
N LYS A 10 50.43 -27.84 16.29
CA LYS A 10 49.81 -26.55 15.97
C LYS A 10 49.82 -26.38 14.45
N GLU A 11 48.73 -25.88 13.88
CA GLU A 11 48.80 -24.89 12.80
C GLU A 11 47.47 -24.14 12.78
N ASN A 12 47.62 -22.82 12.81
CA ASN A 12 46.53 -21.86 12.79
C ASN A 12 45.97 -21.83 11.37
N ASP A 13 44.66 -21.97 11.23
CA ASP A 13 43.93 -21.37 10.13
C ASP A 13 42.84 -20.52 10.76
N GLU A 14 43.27 -19.32 11.16
CA GLU A 14 42.39 -18.15 11.26
C GLU A 14 41.91 -17.85 9.84
N ASP A 15 40.96 -18.64 9.33
CA ASP A 15 40.19 -18.24 8.16
C ASP A 15 39.18 -17.19 8.62
N GLU A 16 39.69 -15.96 8.65
CA GLU A 16 38.94 -14.71 8.55
C GLU A 16 37.97 -14.79 7.37
N LEU A 17 36.71 -15.15 7.64
CA LEU A 17 35.62 -14.78 6.76
C LEU A 17 35.12 -13.40 7.16
N GLU A 18 35.94 -12.38 6.87
CA GLU A 18 35.44 -11.03 6.60
C GLU A 18 34.66 -11.08 5.29
N LEU A 19 33.36 -11.41 5.37
CA LEU A 19 32.44 -10.98 4.33
C LEU A 19 32.02 -9.55 4.68
N ASP A 20 32.76 -8.59 4.12
CA ASP A 20 32.25 -7.27 3.76
C ASP A 20 31.02 -7.47 2.85
N THR A 21 29.86 -7.68 3.46
CA THR A 21 28.60 -7.35 2.81
C THR A 21 28.29 -5.91 3.18
N ASP A 22 28.76 -5.02 2.31
CA ASP A 22 28.21 -3.70 2.05
C ASP A 22 26.82 -3.51 2.67
N LEU A 23 26.77 -2.61 3.66
CA LEU A 23 25.78 -1.54 3.75
C LEU A 23 24.69 -1.62 2.68
N HIS A 24 23.57 -2.27 3.00
CA HIS A 24 22.27 -1.91 2.42
C HIS A 24 21.56 -0.99 3.40
N ASP A 25 22.08 0.23 3.52
CA ASP A 25 21.25 1.39 3.82
C ASP A 25 20.74 1.92 2.47
N ASP A 26 19.62 1.38 1.97
CA ASP A 26 18.76 2.07 0.99
C ASP A 26 17.31 1.59 1.13
N ASP A 27 16.55 2.44 1.82
CA ASP A 27 15.14 2.74 1.68
C ASP A 27 14.23 1.89 0.78
N GLY A 28 13.17 1.36 1.41
CA GLY A 28 11.83 1.67 0.91
C GLY A 28 11.14 0.65 0.01
N ASP A 29 10.06 0.08 0.56
CA ASP A 29 8.78 -0.11 -0.16
C ASP A 29 8.86 -0.78 -1.55
N GLU A 30 9.16 -2.08 -1.60
CA GLU A 30 8.72 -2.91 -2.73
C GLU A 30 7.23 -3.26 -2.57
N GLY A 31 6.39 -2.24 -2.69
CA GLY A 31 4.96 -2.41 -2.94
C GLY A 31 4.75 -3.10 -4.29
N GLU A 32 4.28 -4.34 -4.22
CA GLU A 32 3.94 -5.24 -5.33
C GLU A 32 3.37 -4.50 -6.56
N GLU A 33 4.20 -4.35 -7.59
CA GLU A 33 3.82 -3.81 -8.89
C GLU A 33 2.95 -4.85 -9.64
N SER A 34 1.64 -4.81 -9.41
CA SER A 34 0.70 -5.65 -10.16
C SER A 34 0.46 -5.07 -11.55
N SER A 35 1.22 -5.58 -12.51
CA SER A 35 1.01 -5.48 -13.95
C SER A 35 -0.40 -5.94 -14.36
N ASP A 36 -1.21 -5.07 -14.95
CA ASP A 36 -2.33 -5.46 -15.82
C ASP A 36 -2.44 -4.50 -17.01
N GLY A 37 -1.72 -4.86 -18.08
CA GLY A 37 -1.84 -4.25 -19.39
C GLY A 37 -3.14 -4.70 -20.07
N SER A 38 -4.22 -3.95 -19.85
CA SER A 38 -5.47 -4.05 -20.61
C SER A 38 -5.64 -2.79 -21.47
N PRO A 39 -5.97 -2.89 -22.78
CA PRO A 39 -6.07 -1.72 -23.65
C PRO A 39 -7.13 -0.76 -23.12
N ALA A 40 -6.67 0.43 -22.75
CA ALA A 40 -7.47 1.48 -22.14
C ALA A 40 -8.53 1.95 -23.13
N VAL A 41 -9.74 1.41 -23.03
CA VAL A 41 -10.92 2.13 -23.51
C VAL A 41 -10.98 3.40 -22.67
N GLU A 42 -10.54 4.51 -23.27
CA GLU A 42 -10.37 5.84 -22.69
C GLU A 42 -11.69 6.33 -22.08
N ARG A 43 -11.93 5.90 -20.84
CA ARG A 43 -13.04 6.28 -19.97
C ARG A 43 -12.52 6.75 -18.61
N ASN A 44 -11.24 7.13 -18.56
CA ASN A 44 -10.65 7.79 -17.43
C ASN A 44 -10.94 9.27 -17.59
N LEU A 45 -11.79 9.82 -16.73
CA LEU A 45 -12.11 11.25 -16.70
C LEU A 45 -10.95 12.06 -16.06
N GLY A 46 -9.70 11.62 -16.24
CA GLY A 46 -8.53 12.06 -15.48
C GLY A 46 -8.54 11.59 -14.02
N THR A 47 -7.45 11.91 -13.30
CA THR A 47 -7.32 11.71 -11.85
C THR A 47 -8.46 12.42 -11.13
N GLN A 48 -9.23 11.69 -10.33
CA GLN A 48 -10.34 12.30 -9.60
C GLN A 48 -9.82 13.00 -8.34
N PRO A 49 -10.49 14.08 -7.89
CA PRO A 49 -10.11 14.76 -6.66
C PRO A 49 -10.04 13.84 -5.43
N ILE A 50 -10.84 12.77 -5.41
CA ILE A 50 -10.80 11.76 -4.34
C ILE A 50 -9.42 11.12 -4.18
N ASP A 51 -8.65 10.94 -5.24
CA ASP A 51 -7.31 10.35 -5.17
C ASP A 51 -6.36 11.25 -4.37
N ALA A 52 -6.33 12.54 -4.72
CA ALA A 52 -5.55 13.55 -4.02
C ALA A 52 -5.99 13.71 -2.55
N VAL A 53 -7.28 13.64 -2.27
CA VAL A 53 -7.80 13.68 -0.89
C VAL A 53 -7.35 12.45 -0.11
N MET A 54 -7.44 11.26 -0.70
CA MET A 54 -6.99 10.03 -0.04
C MET A 54 -5.49 10.03 0.22
N GLU A 55 -4.69 10.48 -0.74
CA GLU A 55 -3.24 10.57 -0.61
C GLU A 55 -2.81 11.62 0.42
N LYS A 56 -3.40 12.82 0.39
CA LYS A 56 -3.16 13.89 1.37
C LYS A 56 -3.38 13.43 2.82
N HIS A 57 -4.39 12.59 3.04
CA HIS A 57 -4.74 12.07 4.38
C HIS A 57 -4.12 10.70 4.69
N GLY A 58 -3.28 10.16 3.80
CA GLY A 58 -2.65 8.84 3.95
C GLY A 58 -3.69 7.74 4.17
N LEU A 59 -4.75 7.73 3.37
CA LEU A 59 -5.87 6.80 3.48
C LEU A 59 -5.70 5.63 2.51
N LYS A 60 -5.74 4.40 3.05
CA LYS A 60 -5.72 3.20 2.20
C LYS A 60 -7.13 2.89 1.72
N ASN A 61 -7.24 2.25 0.56
CA ASN A 61 -8.51 1.77 0.03
C ASN A 61 -9.22 0.81 1.01
N HIS A 62 -8.44 0.07 1.81
CA HIS A 62 -8.96 -0.83 2.83
C HIS A 62 -9.70 -0.09 3.94
N ASP A 63 -9.15 1.02 4.43
CA ASP A 63 -9.76 1.80 5.52
C ASP A 63 -11.14 2.33 5.12
N VAL A 64 -11.23 2.87 3.90
CA VAL A 64 -12.50 3.34 3.33
C VAL A 64 -13.48 2.18 3.16
N MET A 65 -13.03 1.02 2.68
CA MET A 65 -13.90 -0.14 2.57
C MET A 65 -14.42 -0.60 3.94
N GLN A 66 -13.56 -0.70 4.95
CA GLN A 66 -13.91 -1.21 6.27
C GLN A 66 -15.00 -0.38 6.95
N MET A 67 -15.02 0.93 6.71
CA MET A 67 -16.04 1.82 7.27
C MET A 67 -17.42 1.65 6.63
N ASN A 68 -17.52 1.06 5.43
CA ASN A 68 -18.79 0.90 4.73
C ASN A 68 -19.19 -0.57 4.60
N ARG A 69 -20.01 -1.03 5.56
CA ARG A 69 -20.62 -2.37 5.58
C ARG A 69 -21.60 -2.62 4.42
N GLY A 70 -21.92 -1.62 3.60
CA GLY A 70 -22.88 -1.68 2.50
C GLY A 70 -22.33 -2.14 1.16
N GLY A 71 -21.50 -3.19 1.10
CA GLY A 71 -21.05 -3.79 -0.16
C GLY A 71 -20.09 -2.94 -0.99
N LEU A 72 -19.34 -2.04 -0.33
CA LEU A 72 -18.22 -1.36 -0.96
C LEU A 72 -17.06 -2.35 -1.10
N THR A 73 -16.44 -2.43 -2.28
CA THR A 73 -15.28 -3.31 -2.52
C THR A 73 -14.05 -2.49 -2.84
N HIS A 74 -12.85 -3.04 -2.58
CA HIS A 74 -11.57 -2.44 -2.97
C HIS A 74 -11.56 -1.97 -4.43
N LYS A 75 -12.12 -2.78 -5.34
CA LYS A 75 -12.22 -2.47 -6.77
C LYS A 75 -13.07 -1.21 -7.05
N ILE A 76 -14.11 -0.96 -6.27
CA ILE A 76 -14.93 0.26 -6.44
C ILE A 76 -14.15 1.50 -5.99
N VAL A 77 -13.42 1.42 -4.87
CA VAL A 77 -12.58 2.54 -4.39
C VAL A 77 -11.44 2.82 -5.39
N GLN A 78 -10.80 1.77 -5.91
CA GLN A 78 -9.77 1.92 -6.96
C GLN A 78 -10.33 2.54 -8.24
N LYS A 79 -11.54 2.13 -8.67
CA LYS A 79 -12.23 2.72 -9.82
C LYS A 79 -12.55 4.20 -9.59
N ALA A 80 -12.98 4.56 -8.37
CA ALA A 80 -13.24 5.94 -7.99
C ALA A 80 -11.97 6.81 -8.09
N ARG A 81 -10.84 6.34 -7.54
CA ARG A 81 -9.53 7.02 -7.60
C ARG A 81 -9.05 7.26 -9.04
N LYS A 82 -9.08 6.21 -9.87
CA LYS A 82 -8.63 6.26 -11.28
C LYS A 82 -9.55 7.05 -12.22
N GLY A 83 -10.70 7.56 -11.74
CA GLY A 83 -11.65 8.29 -12.58
C GLY A 83 -12.49 7.43 -13.51
N ARG A 84 -12.66 6.16 -13.16
CA ARG A 84 -13.57 5.26 -13.85
C ARG A 84 -14.99 5.47 -13.34
N ARG A 85 -15.95 5.65 -14.25
CA ARG A 85 -17.36 5.84 -13.88
C ARG A 85 -17.87 4.70 -13.00
N ILE A 86 -18.36 5.05 -11.82
CA ILE A 86 -19.09 4.15 -10.91
C ILE A 86 -20.57 4.54 -10.85
N LYS A 87 -21.42 3.60 -10.40
CA LYS A 87 -22.86 3.86 -10.20
C LYS A 87 -23.07 5.00 -9.20
N PRO A 88 -24.10 5.86 -9.36
CA PRO A 88 -24.35 7.00 -8.47
C PRO A 88 -24.49 6.58 -6.99
N ASN A 89 -25.20 5.47 -6.72
CA ASN A 89 -25.32 4.93 -5.36
C ASN A 89 -23.96 4.53 -4.76
N MET A 90 -23.00 4.12 -5.59
CA MET A 90 -21.64 3.81 -5.13
C MET A 90 -20.83 5.06 -4.82
N LYS A 91 -21.04 6.17 -5.55
CA LYS A 91 -20.39 7.45 -5.24
C LYS A 91 -20.76 7.94 -3.85
N VAL A 92 -22.07 7.87 -3.53
CA VAL A 92 -22.59 8.22 -2.20
C VAL A 92 -21.92 7.34 -1.13
N ARG A 93 -21.93 6.02 -1.33
CA ARG A 93 -21.30 5.08 -0.40
C ARG A 93 -19.80 5.33 -0.20
N VAL A 94 -19.05 5.59 -1.25
CA VAL A 94 -17.62 5.94 -1.15
C VAL A 94 -17.42 7.23 -0.36
N THR A 95 -18.27 8.24 -0.59
CA THR A 95 -18.21 9.53 0.10
C THR A 95 -18.51 9.39 1.59
N GLU A 96 -19.58 8.66 1.93
CA GLU A 96 -19.95 8.36 3.32
C GLU A 96 -18.83 7.58 4.04
N ALA A 97 -18.26 6.59 3.36
CA ALA A 97 -17.16 5.80 3.87
C ALA A 97 -15.93 6.65 4.16
N LEU A 98 -15.54 7.51 3.21
CA LEU A 98 -14.41 8.42 3.35
C LEU A 98 -14.60 9.36 4.54
N ASN A 99 -15.77 9.99 4.63
CA ASN A 99 -16.12 10.89 5.74
C ASN A 99 -16.10 10.16 7.09
N ALA A 100 -16.50 8.88 7.14
CA ALA A 100 -16.41 8.07 8.35
C ALA A 100 -14.96 7.79 8.76
N VAL A 101 -14.08 7.48 7.81
CA VAL A 101 -12.64 7.30 8.11
C VAL A 101 -12.01 8.60 8.59
N LEU A 102 -12.31 9.73 7.95
CA LEU A 102 -11.81 11.04 8.36
C LEU A 102 -12.24 11.37 9.79
N LYS A 103 -13.51 11.13 10.12
CA LYS A 103 -14.01 11.27 11.48
C LYS A 103 -13.26 10.38 12.48
N GLN A 104 -12.94 9.14 12.10
CA GLN A 104 -12.15 8.23 12.95
C GLN A 104 -10.72 8.75 13.17
N LYS A 105 -10.13 9.41 12.16
CA LYS A 105 -8.83 10.08 12.27
C LYS A 105 -8.90 11.43 13.03
N GLY A 106 -10.07 11.86 13.49
CA GLY A 106 -10.26 13.15 14.17
C GLY A 106 -10.32 14.36 13.24
N ILE A 107 -10.53 14.13 11.95
CA ILE A 107 -10.66 15.17 10.92
C ILE A 107 -12.15 15.46 10.73
N GLU A 108 -12.57 16.68 11.06
CA GLU A 108 -13.97 17.11 10.90
C GLU A 108 -14.32 17.60 9.49
N GLU A 109 -13.36 17.54 8.57
CA GLU A 109 -13.56 17.89 7.17
C GLU A 109 -14.50 16.89 6.49
N LYS A 110 -15.55 17.42 5.86
CA LYS A 110 -16.57 16.63 5.17
C LYS A 110 -16.47 16.90 3.68
N TYR A 111 -16.33 15.83 2.91
CA TYR A 111 -16.35 15.91 1.47
C TYR A 111 -17.73 15.51 0.93
N GLY A 112 -18.19 16.28 -0.06
CA GLY A 112 -19.38 15.96 -0.83
C GLY A 112 -19.05 15.19 -2.12
N VAL A 113 -20.04 14.51 -2.69
CA VAL A 113 -19.87 13.78 -3.96
C VAL A 113 -19.34 14.70 -5.07
N GLY A 114 -19.84 15.94 -5.16
CA GLY A 114 -19.38 16.90 -6.17
C GLY A 114 -17.96 17.44 -5.97
N GLN A 115 -17.37 17.26 -4.78
CA GLN A 115 -15.97 17.59 -4.53
C GLN A 115 -15.04 16.42 -4.82
N LEU A 116 -15.54 15.19 -4.71
CA LEU A 116 -14.76 13.96 -4.89
C LEU A 116 -14.82 13.42 -6.33
N PHE A 117 -15.84 13.79 -7.10
CA PHE A 117 -16.09 13.30 -8.45
C PHE A 117 -16.42 14.46 -9.38
N ASN A 118 -15.73 14.52 -10.52
CA ASN A 118 -15.91 15.57 -11.54
C ASN A 118 -17.03 15.24 -12.57
N TYR A 119 -17.92 14.28 -12.25
CA TYR A 119 -18.93 13.74 -13.17
C TYR A 119 -20.14 13.16 -12.43
#